data_AF-A0A1C6B1Z6-F1
#
_entry.id   AF-A0A1C6B1Z6-F1
#
_cell.length_a   1.000
_cell.length_b   1.000
_cell.length_c   1.000
_cell.angle_alpha   90.00
_cell.angle_beta   90.00
_cell.angle_gamma   90.00
#
_symmetry.space_group_name_H-M   'P 1'
#
loop_
_entity.id
_entity.type
_entity.pdbx_description
1 polymer ?
#
loop_
_entity_poly.entity_id
_entity_poly.type
_entity_poly.pdbx_seq_one_letter_code
_entity_poly.pdbx_strand_id
1 'polypeptide(L)' 'MITNVEDAIRRVIAVNWKGEAIPPCGACREFMAQLMPEDYRSIEIMMDYEKERVVTLGDLTPEWWL' A
#
# COMPACT_ATOMS: atom_id res chain seq x y z
N MET A 1 -6.68 10.35 6.17
CA MET A 1 -6.83 10.95 4.84
C MET A 1 -6.33 12.40 4.80
N ILE A 2 -5.66 12.79 3.71
CA ILE A 2 -5.00 14.10 3.54
C ILE A 2 -5.95 15.30 3.76
N THR A 3 -7.20 15.19 3.31
CA THR A 3 -8.22 16.24 3.52
C THR A 3 -8.60 16.44 4.99
N ASN A 4 -8.18 15.52 5.86
CA ASN A 4 -8.34 15.56 7.30
C ASN A 4 -6.98 15.66 8.03
N VAL A 5 -5.96 16.21 7.37
CA VAL A 5 -4.63 16.50 7.95
C VAL A 5 -3.84 15.23 8.36
N GLU A 6 -4.25 14.06 7.90
CA GLU A 6 -3.48 12.83 8.10
C GLU A 6 -2.50 12.63 6.93
N ASP A 7 -1.24 12.35 7.25
CA ASP A 7 -0.11 12.26 6.31
C ASP A 7 0.57 10.88 6.30
N ALA A 8 0.24 10.00 7.24
CA ALA A 8 0.81 8.66 7.34
C ALA A 8 -0.21 7.55 7.00
N ILE A 9 0.23 6.57 6.23
CA ILE A 9 -0.48 5.33 5.92
C ILE A 9 0.19 4.20 6.69
N ARG A 10 -0.58 3.47 7.49
CA ARG A 10 -0.07 2.28 8.21
C ARG A 10 -0.35 0.99 7.45
N ARG A 11 -1.58 0.83 6.97
CA ARG A 11 -2.06 -0.39 6.28
C ARG A 11 -3.03 -0.04 5.17
N VAL A 12 -3.00 -0.80 4.07
CA VAL A 12 -3.93 -0.67 2.93
C VAL A 12 -4.42 -2.04 2.46
N ILE A 13 -5.67 -2.08 2.02
CA ILE A 13 -6.26 -3.16 1.24
C ILE A 13 -6.96 -2.55 0.02
N ALA A 14 -6.75 -3.12 -1.16
CA ALA A 14 -7.56 -2.84 -2.33
C ALA A 14 -8.51 -4.02 -2.57
N VAL A 15 -9.79 -3.73 -2.78
CA VAL A 15 -10.84 -4.74 -2.92
C VAL A 15 -11.52 -4.56 -4.27
N ASN A 16 -11.65 -5.64 -5.04
CA ASN A 16 -12.31 -5.60 -6.35
C ASN A 16 -13.86 -5.69 -6.21
N TRP A 17 -14.56 -5.63 -7.34
CA TRP A 17 -16.03 -5.70 -7.39
C TRP A 17 -16.63 -7.04 -6.90
N LYS A 18 -15.81 -8.09 -6.74
CA LYS A 18 -16.20 -9.38 -6.16
C LYS A 18 -15.96 -9.47 -4.65
N GLY A 19 -15.38 -8.42 -4.04
CA GLY A 19 -14.98 -8.45 -2.63
C GLY A 19 -13.63 -9.12 -2.38
N GLU A 20 -12.84 -9.40 -3.42
CA GLU A 20 -11.55 -10.07 -3.29
C GLU A 20 -10.43 -9.03 -3.07
N ALA A 21 -9.49 -9.33 -2.16
CA ALA A 21 -8.27 -8.56 -2.01
C ALA A 21 -7.42 -8.64 -3.30
N ILE A 22 -7.01 -7.50 -3.82
CA ILE A 22 -6.16 -7.40 -5.00
C ILE A 22 -4.94 -6.53 -4.72
N PRO A 23 -3.83 -6.71 -5.47
CA PRO A 23 -2.68 -5.82 -5.35
C PRO A 23 -3.07 -4.38 -5.73
N PRO A 24 -2.61 -3.34 -5.00
CA PRO A 24 -2.76 -1.97 -5.45
C PRO A 24 -2.03 -1.76 -6.78
N CYS A 25 -2.59 -0.94 -7.68
CA CYS A 25 -1.96 -0.68 -8.97
C CYS A 25 -0.69 0.18 -8.84
N GLY A 26 0.08 0.32 -9.91
CA GLY A 26 1.33 1.09 -9.91
C GLY A 26 1.15 2.54 -9.45
N ALA A 27 0.08 3.20 -9.87
CA ALA A 27 -0.20 4.60 -9.48
C ALA A 27 -0.49 4.73 -7.97
N CYS A 28 -1.21 3.77 -7.37
CA CYS A 28 -1.43 3.77 -5.93
C CYS A 28 -0.12 3.55 -5.15
N ARG A 29 0.74 2.66 -5.64
CA ARG A 29 2.07 2.42 -5.03
C ARG A 29 2.95 3.66 -5.09
N GLU A 30 2.96 4.33 -6.25
CA GLU A 30 3.69 5.59 -6.43
C GLU A 30 3.19 6.68 -5.48
N PHE A 31 1.86 6.85 -5.38
CA PHE A 31 1.28 7.82 -4.45
C PHE A 31 1.67 7.56 -2.99
N MET A 32 1.60 6.29 -2.53
CA MET A 32 2.02 5.92 -1.18
C MET A 32 3.51 6.20 -0.94
N ALA A 33 4.36 5.95 -1.93
CA ALA A 33 5.78 6.22 -1.86
C ALA A 33 6.09 7.73 -1.80
N GLN A 34 5.42 8.55 -2.62
CA GLN A 34 5.57 10.00 -2.60
C GLN A 34 5.00 10.67 -1.35
N LEU A 35 3.95 10.10 -0.75
CA LEU A 35 3.35 10.63 0.47
C LEU A 35 4.25 10.40 1.70
N MET A 36 4.96 9.27 1.74
CA MET A 36 5.81 8.88 2.86
C MET A 36 7.24 8.52 2.39
N PRO A 37 8.01 9.44 1.77
CA PRO A 37 9.27 9.10 1.08
C PRO A 37 10.30 8.40 1.99
N GLU A 38 10.33 8.73 3.28
CA GLU A 38 11.26 8.12 4.23
C GLU A 38 10.80 6.73 4.74
N ASP A 39 9.48 6.52 4.85
CA ASP A 39 8.89 5.40 5.60
C ASP A 39 7.92 4.52 4.79
N TYR A 40 7.71 4.80 3.50
CA TYR A 40 6.73 4.10 2.65
C TYR A 40 6.94 2.59 2.63
N ARG A 41 8.19 2.14 2.75
CA ARG A 41 8.56 0.72 2.76
C ARG A 41 7.91 -0.04 3.92
N SER A 42 7.50 0.64 4.99
CA SER A 42 6.83 0.03 6.14
C SER A 42 5.32 -0.17 5.97
N ILE A 43 4.71 0.41 4.93
CA ILE A 43 3.26 0.32 4.69
C ILE A 43 2.87 -1.14 4.48
N GLU A 44 1.98 -1.66 5.31
CA GLU A 44 1.48 -3.03 5.19
C GLU A 44 0.36 -3.11 4.14
N ILE A 45 0.44 -4.06 3.23
CA ILE A 45 -0.50 -4.28 2.13
C ILE A 45 -1.08 -5.69 2.25
N MET A 46 -2.40 -5.76 2.42
CA MET A 46 -3.12 -7.03 2.39
C MET A 46 -3.24 -7.53 0.94
N MET A 47 -2.59 -8.65 0.65
CA MET A 47 -2.55 -9.25 -0.69
C MET A 47 -3.57 -10.38 -0.86
N ASP A 48 -3.87 -11.09 0.21
CA ASP A 48 -4.84 -12.19 0.24
C ASP A 48 -5.46 -12.25 1.63
N TYR A 49 -6.73 -11.87 1.73
CA TYR A 49 -7.45 -11.82 3.01
C TYR A 49 -7.67 -13.21 3.60
N GLU A 50 -8.04 -14.19 2.76
CA GLU A 50 -8.34 -15.56 3.19
C GLU A 50 -7.10 -16.29 3.71
N LYS A 51 -5.93 -15.99 3.14
CA LYS A 51 -4.64 -16.55 3.59
C LYS A 51 -3.90 -15.65 4.58
N GLU A 52 -4.52 -14.55 5.01
CA GLU A 52 -3.90 -13.54 5.87
C GLU A 52 -2.52 -13.07 5.37
N ARG A 53 -2.34 -13.05 4.04
CA ARG A 53 -1.06 -12.70 3.43
C ARG A 53 -0.93 -11.19 3.37
N VAL A 54 -0.10 -10.67 4.27
CA VAL A 54 0.34 -9.28 4.29
C VAL A 54 1.78 -9.20 3.78
N VAL A 55 2.06 -8.22 2.93
CA VAL A 55 3.42 -7.85 2.52
C VAL A 55 3.62 -6.38 2.80
N THR A 56 4.84 -5.89 2.78
CA THR A 56 5.09 -4.45 2.83
C THR A 56 5.10 -3.84 1.44
N LEU A 57 4.92 -2.52 1.34
CA LEU A 57 5.13 -1.81 0.08
C LEU A 57 6.57 -1.97 -0.40
N GLY A 58 7.55 -2.01 0.53
CA GLY A 58 8.95 -2.32 0.21
C GLY A 58 9.13 -3.65 -0.50
N ASP A 59 8.40 -4.70 -0.10
CA ASP A 59 8.42 -6.01 -0.77
C ASP A 59 7.85 -5.95 -2.20
N LEU A 60 6.90 -5.05 -2.46
CA LEU A 60 6.31 -4.84 -3.79
C LEU A 60 7.14 -3.91 -4.68
N THR A 61 8.01 -3.10 -4.07
CA THR A 61 8.80 -2.06 -4.74
C THR A 61 10.25 -2.04 -4.24
N PRO A 62 11.03 -3.13 -4.42
CA PRO A 62 12.33 -3.30 -3.75
C PRO A 62 13.40 -2.29 -4.20
N GLU A 63 13.36 -1.87 -5.46
CA GLU A 63 14.28 -0.89 -6.06
C GLU A 63 13.50 0.30 -6.60
N TRP A 64 12.57 0.83 -5.79
CA TRP A 64 11.85 2.04 -6.17
C TRP A 64 12.81 3.23 -6.28
N TRP A 65 12.50 4.15 -7.19
CA TRP A 65 13.39 5.23 -7.63
C TRP A 65 13.41 6.46 -6.70
N LEU A 66 12.55 6.46 -5.67
CA LEU A 66 12.49 7.48 -4.63
C LEU A 66 13.52 7.21 -3.53
#